data_AF-A0A920RRA2-F1
#
_entry.id   AF-A0A920RRA2-F1
#
_cell.length_a   1.000
_cell.length_b   1.000
_cell.length_c   1.000
_cell.angle_alpha   90.00
_cell.angle_beta   90.00
_cell.angle_gamma   90.00
#
_symmetry.space_group_name_H-M   'P 1'
#
loop_
_entity.id
_entity.type
_entity.pdbx_description
1 polymer ?
#
loop_
_entity_poly.entity_id
_entity_poly.type
_entity_poly.pdbx_seq_one_letter_code
_entity_poly.pdbx_strand_id
1 'polypeptide(L)'
;MRVVQWEMPGEGRRVGVVDGDSLLDVTAGDASLDRVSAVFDSACRNGVSFEERLSRVVATEDLPRVNYSELLAASPGGESPFLHPPLDHPDPHYLLVSGTGLTHTGGMESRDKMHSGDSGDRDEPTTDSARMFAMGLADGKPGRGARGAMPEWFYKGNGSTLRGPGGHLDLPAYGLDGGGETGKLVGCYIVDSPGVPRRLGFFAGV
;
A
#
# COMPACT_ATOMS: atom_id res chain seq x y z
N MET A 1 3.94 -14.66 1.26
CA MET A 1 3.91 -14.52 2.75
C MET A 1 3.01 -13.33 3.14
N ARG A 2 2.34 -13.31 4.30
CA ARG A 2 1.62 -12.12 4.82
C ARG A 2 2.46 -11.46 5.92
N VAL A 3 2.79 -10.18 5.74
CA VAL A 3 3.68 -9.44 6.64
C VAL A 3 2.96 -8.18 7.10
N VAL A 4 3.07 -7.88 8.39
CA VAL A 4 2.50 -6.67 8.99
C VAL A 4 3.56 -5.96 9.81
N GLN A 5 3.38 -4.65 9.97
CA GLN A 5 4.10 -3.86 10.95
C GLN A 5 3.13 -3.35 12.00
N TRP A 6 3.57 -3.32 13.24
CA TRP A 6 2.75 -3.00 14.39
C TRP A 6 3.59 -2.27 15.43
N GLU A 7 2.93 -1.76 16.45
CA GLU A 7 3.56 -1.08 17.56
C GLU A 7 3.04 -1.66 18.86
N MET A 8 3.97 -1.89 19.78
CA MET A 8 3.66 -2.11 21.19
C MET A 8 3.97 -0.82 21.93
N PRO A 9 2.95 -0.13 22.47
CA PRO A 9 3.15 1.09 23.25
C PRO A 9 4.20 0.89 24.34
N GLY A 10 5.21 1.76 24.38
CA GLY A 10 6.34 1.68 25.32
C GLY A 10 7.51 0.80 24.86
N GLU A 11 7.31 -0.16 23.96
CA GLU A 11 8.38 -1.01 23.41
C GLU A 11 8.83 -0.58 22.01
N GLY A 12 7.91 -0.06 21.20
CA GLY A 12 8.19 0.49 19.88
C GLY A 12 7.73 -0.38 18.70
N ARG A 13 8.38 -0.16 17.55
CA ARG A 13 7.97 -0.68 16.24
C ARG A 13 8.44 -2.10 16.01
N ARG A 14 7.57 -2.88 15.38
CA ARG A 14 7.77 -4.31 15.16
C ARG A 14 7.24 -4.77 13.81
N VAL A 15 7.76 -5.89 13.34
CA VAL A 15 7.34 -6.63 12.15
C VAL A 15 6.95 -8.03 12.57
N GLY A 16 5.92 -8.56 11.92
CA GLY A 16 5.57 -9.96 12.09
C GLY A 16 5.06 -10.62 10.83
N VAL A 17 5.08 -11.95 10.83
CA VAL A 17 4.56 -12.81 9.78
C VAL A 17 3.27 -13.46 10.26
N VAL A 18 2.18 -13.29 9.52
CA VAL A 18 0.88 -13.86 9.88
C VAL A 18 0.88 -15.37 9.60
N ASP A 19 0.55 -16.15 10.63
CA ASP A 19 0.44 -17.61 10.63
C ASP A 19 -0.93 -18.03 11.18
N GLY A 20 -1.88 -18.30 10.28
CA GLY A 20 -3.28 -18.51 10.65
C GLY A 20 -3.89 -17.27 11.31
N ASP A 21 -4.35 -17.45 12.56
CA ASP A 21 -4.90 -16.40 13.44
C ASP A 21 -3.84 -15.80 14.39
N SER A 22 -2.58 -16.26 14.27
CA SER A 22 -1.45 -15.74 15.05
C SER A 22 -0.54 -14.87 14.19
N LEU A 23 0.21 -14.01 14.85
CA LEU A 23 1.30 -13.24 14.30
C LEU A 23 2.60 -13.68 14.98
N LEU A 24 3.57 -14.11 14.18
CA LEU A 24 4.92 -14.42 14.65
C LEU A 24 5.73 -13.14 14.71
N ASP A 25 6.23 -12.80 15.89
CA ASP A 25 7.00 -11.58 16.13
C ASP A 25 8.45 -11.71 15.63
N VAL A 26 8.69 -11.20 14.42
CA VAL A 26 10.01 -11.26 13.77
C VAL A 26 11.00 -10.35 14.49
N THR A 27 10.54 -9.22 15.00
CA THR A 27 11.41 -8.24 15.70
C THR A 27 11.94 -8.81 17.03
N ALA A 28 11.17 -9.69 17.69
CA ALA A 28 11.67 -10.40 18.87
C ALA A 28 12.86 -11.32 18.53
N GLY A 29 12.86 -11.96 17.36
CA GLY A 29 13.96 -12.80 16.90
C GLY A 29 15.16 -12.01 16.36
N ASP A 30 14.91 -10.81 15.83
CA ASP A 30 15.94 -9.88 15.37
C ASP A 30 15.49 -8.43 15.53
N ALA A 31 16.01 -7.77 16.57
CA ALA A 31 15.64 -6.40 16.93
C ALA A 31 16.00 -5.36 15.85
N SER A 32 16.83 -5.70 14.86
CA SER A 32 17.12 -4.80 13.73
C SER A 32 15.99 -4.75 12.69
N LEU A 33 14.98 -5.62 12.81
CA LEU A 33 13.86 -5.76 11.90
C LEU A 33 12.60 -5.10 12.48
N ASP A 34 12.68 -3.81 12.79
CA ASP A 34 11.59 -3.04 13.41
C ASP A 34 10.55 -2.50 12.40
N ARG A 35 10.88 -2.50 11.10
CA ARG A 35 10.03 -2.04 10.00
C ARG A 35 10.17 -2.92 8.76
N VAL A 36 9.16 -2.91 7.90
CA VAL A 36 9.21 -3.64 6.62
C VAL A 36 10.37 -3.15 5.74
N SER A 37 10.68 -1.86 5.76
CA SER A 37 11.88 -1.30 5.10
C SER A 37 13.19 -1.85 5.67
N ALA A 38 13.30 -2.00 6.99
CA ALA A 38 14.48 -2.59 7.63
C ALA A 38 14.67 -4.07 7.25
N VAL A 39 13.58 -4.83 7.11
CA VAL A 39 13.62 -6.21 6.56
C VAL A 39 14.14 -6.21 5.13
N PHE A 40 13.66 -5.30 4.28
CA PHE A 40 14.15 -5.18 2.91
C PHE A 40 15.64 -4.83 2.85
N ASP A 41 16.08 -3.84 3.63
CA ASP A 41 17.50 -3.47 3.69
C ASP A 41 18.37 -4.62 4.21
N SER A 42 17.89 -5.34 5.21
CA SER A 42 18.55 -6.53 5.76
C SER A 42 18.64 -7.64 4.71
N ALA A 43 17.58 -7.89 3.93
CA ALA A 43 17.59 -8.86 2.84
C ALA A 43 18.63 -8.50 1.77
N CYS A 44 18.65 -7.23 1.35
CA CYS A 44 19.63 -6.70 0.40
C CYS A 44 21.08 -6.85 0.91
N ARG A 45 21.36 -6.48 2.16
CA ARG A 45 22.70 -6.61 2.77
C ARG A 45 23.18 -8.07 2.84
N ASN A 46 22.26 -9.01 3.03
CA ASN A 46 22.57 -10.44 3.14
C ASN A 46 22.53 -11.18 1.78
N GLY A 47 22.19 -10.50 0.68
CA GLY A 47 22.10 -11.11 -0.64
C GLY A 47 20.98 -12.17 -0.76
N VAL A 48 19.90 -12.02 0.02
CA VAL A 48 18.77 -12.95 0.05
C VAL A 48 17.48 -12.26 -0.38
N SER A 49 16.45 -13.05 -0.70
CA SER A 49 15.12 -12.48 -0.96
C SER A 49 14.46 -11.96 0.31
N PHE A 50 13.48 -11.05 0.17
CA PHE A 50 12.69 -10.54 1.28
C PHE A 50 11.98 -11.66 2.06
N GLU A 51 11.36 -12.61 1.34
CA GLU A 51 10.69 -13.75 1.97
C GLU A 51 11.69 -14.69 2.66
N GLU A 52 12.83 -14.97 2.04
CA GLU A 52 13.88 -15.78 2.65
C GLU A 52 14.42 -15.14 3.94
N ARG A 53 14.59 -13.81 3.95
CA ARG A 53 15.04 -13.09 5.14
C ARG A 53 14.12 -13.29 6.33
N LEU A 54 12.80 -13.24 6.09
CA LEU A 54 11.77 -13.48 7.09
C LEU A 54 11.71 -14.96 7.50
N SER A 55 11.73 -15.88 6.53
CA SER A 55 11.74 -17.32 6.79
C SER A 55 12.91 -17.75 7.67
N ARG A 56 14.09 -17.16 7.50
CA ARG A 56 15.26 -17.43 8.36
C ARG A 56 15.02 -17.03 9.83
N VAL A 57 14.32 -15.93 10.10
CA VAL A 57 14.00 -15.54 11.48
C VAL A 57 12.90 -16.43 12.02
N VAL A 58 11.85 -16.66 11.23
CA VAL A 58 10.71 -17.51 11.60
C VAL A 58 11.12 -18.97 11.88
N ALA A 59 12.20 -19.45 11.26
CA ALA A 59 12.76 -20.77 11.54
C ALA A 59 13.44 -20.88 12.93
N THR A 60 13.61 -19.78 13.65
CA THR A 60 14.09 -19.80 15.04
C THR A 60 13.00 -20.40 15.92
N GLU A 61 13.36 -21.41 16.71
CA GLU A 61 12.44 -21.98 17.70
C GLU A 61 12.11 -20.92 18.77
N ASP A 62 10.86 -20.87 19.23
CA ASP A 62 10.35 -19.98 20.29
C ASP A 62 10.14 -18.48 19.98
N LEU A 63 9.83 -18.11 18.73
CA LEU A 63 9.32 -16.75 18.47
C LEU A 63 7.99 -16.48 19.22
N PRO A 64 7.84 -15.32 19.88
CA PRO A 64 6.58 -14.91 20.46
C PRO A 64 5.44 -14.89 19.42
N ARG A 65 4.27 -15.34 19.85
CA ARG A 65 3.04 -15.34 19.06
C ARG A 65 2.05 -14.35 19.67
N VAL A 66 1.43 -13.56 18.80
CA VAL A 66 0.44 -12.54 19.17
C VAL A 66 -0.86 -12.86 18.45
N ASN A 67 -2.01 -12.61 19.08
CA ASN A 67 -3.31 -12.79 18.43
C ASN A 67 -3.48 -11.75 17.32
N TYR A 68 -3.52 -12.21 16.06
CA TYR A 68 -3.59 -11.31 14.92
C TYR A 68 -4.95 -10.62 14.80
N SER A 69 -6.03 -11.31 15.16
CA SER A 69 -7.40 -10.78 15.11
C SER A 69 -7.62 -9.66 16.13
N GLU A 70 -7.07 -9.81 17.34
CA GLU A 70 -7.09 -8.76 18.36
C GLU A 70 -6.31 -7.52 17.89
N LEU A 71 -5.14 -7.74 17.30
CA LEU A 71 -4.30 -6.66 16.78
C LEU A 71 -4.95 -5.91 15.61
N LEU A 72 -5.69 -6.61 14.74
CA LEU A 72 -6.45 -6.03 13.64
C LEU A 72 -7.67 -5.22 14.13
N ALA A 73 -8.27 -5.62 15.25
CA ALA A 73 -9.40 -4.94 15.85
C ALA A 73 -8.99 -3.75 16.75
N ALA A 74 -7.70 -3.62 17.07
CA ALA A 74 -7.20 -2.56 17.92
C ALA A 74 -7.16 -1.19 17.22
N SER A 75 -7.43 -0.13 17.99
CA SER A 75 -7.35 1.25 17.51
C SER A 75 -5.97 1.85 17.78
N PRO A 76 -5.39 2.60 16.83
CA PRO A 76 -4.14 3.33 17.06
C PRO A 76 -4.22 4.37 18.17
N GLY A 77 -3.10 4.59 18.87
CA GLY A 77 -2.93 5.70 19.83
C GLY A 77 -3.37 5.42 21.27
N GLY A 78 -3.75 4.18 21.60
CA GLY A 78 -4.03 3.73 22.97
C GLY A 78 -2.83 3.08 23.67
N GLU A 79 -3.10 2.41 24.81
CA GLU A 79 -2.11 1.61 25.56
C GLU A 79 -1.95 0.18 25.01
N SER A 80 -2.89 -0.26 24.15
CA SER A 80 -2.87 -1.57 23.52
C SER A 80 -2.04 -1.57 22.23
N PRO A 81 -1.41 -2.70 21.85
CA PRO A 81 -0.75 -2.82 20.57
C PRO A 81 -1.70 -2.62 19.38
N PHE A 82 -1.19 -2.03 18.29
CA PHE A 82 -1.98 -1.73 17.09
C PHE A 82 -1.18 -1.85 15.80
N LEU A 83 -1.87 -2.05 14.66
CA LEU A 83 -1.25 -2.14 13.34
C LEU A 83 -0.89 -0.77 12.75
N HIS A 84 0.26 -0.72 12.10
CA HIS A 84 0.68 0.38 11.24
C HIS A 84 0.37 0.07 9.76
N PRO A 85 0.41 1.06 8.84
CA PRO A 85 0.34 0.81 7.40
C PRO A 85 1.35 -0.27 6.98
N PRO A 86 1.11 -1.12 5.96
CA PRO A 86 2.04 -2.21 5.61
C PRO A 86 3.45 -1.78 5.22
N LEU A 87 3.65 -0.51 4.85
CA LEU A 87 4.96 0.11 4.64
C LEU A 87 4.89 1.56 5.11
N ASP A 88 5.89 1.98 5.86
CA ASP A 88 6.11 3.39 6.22
C ASP A 88 7.60 3.72 6.28
N HIS A 89 7.90 4.99 6.59
CA HIS A 89 9.26 5.47 6.79
C HIS A 89 9.28 6.46 7.97
N PRO A 90 10.34 6.47 8.81
CA PRO A 90 10.47 7.43 9.91
C PRO A 90 10.34 8.89 9.48
N ASP A 91 10.93 9.22 8.33
CA ASP A 91 10.69 10.48 7.63
C ASP A 91 9.58 10.28 6.58
N PRO A 92 8.40 10.91 6.75
CA PRO A 92 7.27 10.73 5.84
C PRO A 92 7.55 11.22 4.41
N HIS A 93 8.56 12.07 4.18
CA HIS A 93 8.90 12.59 2.86
C HIS A 93 9.60 11.57 1.96
N TYR A 94 10.09 10.46 2.52
CA TYR A 94 10.67 9.35 1.76
C TYR A 94 9.62 8.33 1.28
N LEU A 95 8.35 8.58 1.56
CA LEU A 95 7.25 7.77 1.08
C LEU A 95 6.39 8.59 0.12
N LEU A 96 6.12 8.04 -1.06
CA LEU A 96 5.20 8.63 -2.04
C LEU A 96 3.95 7.77 -2.16
N VAL A 97 2.79 8.40 -2.04
CA VAL A 97 1.50 7.81 -2.33
C VAL A 97 1.01 8.39 -3.65
N SER A 98 0.85 7.53 -4.64
CA SER A 98 0.27 7.90 -5.93
C SER A 98 -0.88 6.97 -6.27
N GLY A 99 -1.84 7.46 -7.04
CA GLY A 99 -2.95 6.67 -7.53
C GLY A 99 -3.09 6.73 -9.04
N THR A 100 -3.92 5.82 -9.54
CA THR A 100 -4.37 5.78 -10.91
C THR A 100 -5.87 5.52 -10.91
N GLY A 101 -6.65 6.36 -11.57
CA GLY A 101 -8.07 6.13 -11.82
C GLY A 101 -8.27 5.49 -13.19
N LEU A 102 -9.53 5.40 -13.63
CA LEU A 102 -9.92 4.83 -14.93
C LEU A 102 -9.45 3.37 -15.14
N THR A 103 -9.21 2.62 -14.06
CA THR A 103 -8.71 1.23 -14.11
C THR A 103 -9.78 0.16 -14.25
N HIS A 104 -11.06 0.55 -14.22
CA HIS A 104 -12.21 -0.33 -14.39
C HIS A 104 -13.36 0.41 -15.07
N THR A 105 -14.25 -0.33 -15.72
CA THR A 105 -15.33 0.21 -16.57
C THR A 105 -16.28 1.13 -15.82
N GLY A 106 -16.67 0.77 -14.59
CA GLY A 106 -17.54 1.61 -13.76
C GLY A 106 -16.94 3.00 -13.47
N GLY A 107 -15.66 3.05 -13.12
CA GLY A 107 -14.95 4.32 -12.88
C GLY A 107 -14.81 5.18 -14.13
N MET A 108 -14.66 4.55 -15.30
CA MET A 108 -14.67 5.26 -16.59
C MET A 108 -16.04 5.90 -16.85
N GLU A 109 -17.13 5.13 -16.78
CA GLU A 109 -18.48 5.62 -17.08
C GLU A 109 -18.88 6.81 -16.18
N SER A 110 -18.58 6.73 -14.88
CA SER A 110 -18.85 7.83 -13.95
C SER A 110 -18.03 9.08 -14.28
N ARG A 111 -16.76 8.93 -14.66
CA ARG A 111 -15.90 10.07 -15.05
C ARG A 111 -16.33 10.69 -16.36
N ASP A 112 -16.66 9.87 -17.35
CA ASP A 112 -17.10 10.37 -18.64
C ASP A 112 -18.41 11.16 -18.51
N LYS A 113 -19.37 10.67 -17.72
CA LYS A 113 -20.61 11.41 -17.40
C LYS A 113 -20.36 12.74 -16.70
N MET A 114 -19.38 12.82 -15.80
CA MET A 114 -19.01 14.09 -15.14
C MET A 114 -18.39 15.10 -16.10
N HIS A 115 -17.70 14.63 -17.15
CA HIS A 115 -16.96 15.48 -18.08
C HIS A 115 -17.69 15.76 -19.40
N SER A 116 -18.76 15.01 -19.71
CA SER A 116 -19.45 15.12 -21.00
C SER A 116 -20.30 16.39 -21.17
N GLY A 117 -20.68 17.07 -20.07
CA GLY A 117 -21.61 18.21 -20.11
C GLY A 117 -22.95 17.89 -20.81
N ASP A 118 -23.86 18.87 -20.91
CA ASP A 118 -25.10 18.75 -21.70
C ASP A 118 -24.87 18.83 -23.23
N SER A 119 -23.65 18.54 -23.70
CA SER A 119 -23.33 18.55 -25.13
C SER A 119 -23.77 17.25 -25.79
N GLY A 120 -25.00 17.26 -26.29
CA GLY A 120 -25.54 16.23 -27.17
C GLY A 120 -24.70 15.98 -28.41
N ASP A 121 -24.71 14.72 -28.84
CA ASP A 121 -24.20 14.13 -30.07
C ASP A 121 -22.73 14.40 -30.45
N ARG A 122 -21.91 13.33 -30.44
CA ARG A 122 -20.87 13.01 -31.45
C ARG A 122 -20.19 11.66 -31.17
N ASP A 123 -19.98 10.88 -32.23
CA ASP A 123 -19.39 9.51 -32.27
C ASP A 123 -17.86 9.42 -32.01
N GLU A 124 -17.26 10.38 -31.30
CA GLU A 124 -15.84 10.31 -30.88
C GLU A 124 -15.75 10.39 -29.35
N PRO A 125 -14.76 9.74 -28.68
CA PRO A 125 -14.58 9.86 -27.24
C PRO A 125 -14.41 11.35 -26.88
N THR A 126 -15.47 11.91 -26.31
CA THR A 126 -15.73 13.35 -26.14
C THR A 126 -14.90 13.96 -25.01
N THR A 127 -14.27 13.13 -24.16
CA THR A 127 -13.49 13.57 -23.00
C THR A 127 -12.08 12.97 -23.02
N ASP A 128 -11.10 13.66 -22.43
CA ASP A 128 -9.74 13.14 -22.27
C ASP A 128 -9.71 11.83 -21.45
N SER A 129 -10.68 11.67 -20.53
CA SER A 129 -10.87 10.42 -19.77
C SER A 129 -11.23 9.24 -20.68
N ALA A 130 -12.18 9.43 -21.60
CA ALA A 130 -12.59 8.38 -22.55
C ALA A 130 -11.45 8.02 -23.51
N ARG A 131 -10.69 9.03 -23.98
CA ARG A 131 -9.51 8.82 -24.83
C ARG A 131 -8.43 8.01 -24.11
N MET A 132 -8.08 8.38 -22.88
CA MET A 132 -7.10 7.63 -22.08
C MET A 132 -7.56 6.20 -21.80
N PHE A 133 -8.85 6.00 -21.51
CA PHE A 133 -9.39 4.65 -21.29
C PHE A 133 -9.31 3.79 -22.56
N ALA A 134 -9.65 4.34 -23.73
CA ALA A 134 -9.53 3.65 -25.00
C ALA A 134 -8.07 3.25 -25.32
N MET A 135 -7.11 4.13 -25.04
CA MET A 135 -5.67 3.81 -25.14
C MET A 135 -5.30 2.65 -24.20
N GLY A 136 -5.83 2.64 -22.97
CA GLY A 136 -5.63 1.55 -22.01
C GLY A 136 -6.21 0.21 -22.48
N LEU A 137 -7.35 0.21 -23.17
CA LEU A 137 -7.92 -1.01 -23.76
C LEU A 137 -7.08 -1.55 -24.92
N ALA A 138 -6.56 -0.67 -25.78
CA ALA A 138 -5.77 -1.04 -26.94
C ALA A 138 -4.37 -1.55 -26.54
N ASP A 139 -3.64 -0.77 -25.74
CA ASP A 139 -2.20 -0.96 -25.50
C ASP A 139 -1.83 -1.09 -24.01
N GLY A 140 -2.80 -1.14 -23.09
CA GLY A 140 -2.54 -1.19 -21.63
C GLY A 140 -2.09 -2.56 -21.10
N LYS A 141 -2.06 -3.60 -21.94
CA LYS A 141 -1.62 -4.96 -21.57
C LYS A 141 -0.40 -5.38 -22.43
N PRO A 142 0.74 -4.68 -22.32
CA PRO A 142 1.92 -5.00 -23.11
C PRO A 142 2.53 -6.34 -22.71
N GLY A 143 3.25 -6.97 -23.64
CA GLY A 143 4.08 -8.13 -23.35
C GLY A 143 5.27 -7.80 -22.43
N ARG A 144 5.94 -8.84 -21.92
CA ARG A 144 7.11 -8.67 -21.03
C ARG A 144 8.19 -7.81 -21.70
N GLY A 145 8.63 -6.76 -21.02
CA GLY A 145 9.68 -5.86 -21.51
C GLY A 145 9.19 -4.78 -22.48
N ALA A 146 7.92 -4.78 -22.87
CA ALA A 146 7.31 -3.72 -23.67
C ALA A 146 6.64 -2.67 -22.78
N ARG A 147 6.64 -1.41 -23.24
CA ARG A 147 5.89 -0.32 -22.60
C ARG A 147 4.45 -0.34 -23.09
N GLY A 148 3.50 -0.19 -22.18
CA GLY A 148 2.07 -0.08 -22.51
C GLY A 148 1.61 1.37 -22.61
N ALA A 149 0.30 1.54 -22.80
CA ALA A 149 -0.34 2.85 -22.73
C ALA A 149 -0.07 3.55 -21.39
N MET A 150 0.02 4.88 -21.45
CA MET A 150 0.18 5.73 -20.27
C MET A 150 -1.10 5.67 -19.41
N PRO A 151 -1.02 5.37 -18.11
CA PRO A 151 -2.16 5.44 -17.22
C PRO A 151 -2.43 6.88 -16.77
N GLU A 152 -3.63 7.14 -16.24
CA GLU A 152 -3.83 8.29 -15.36
C GLU A 152 -2.89 8.15 -14.15
N TRP A 153 -2.24 9.23 -13.76
CA TRP A 153 -1.38 9.26 -12.58
C TRP A 153 -1.59 10.54 -11.79
N PHE A 154 -1.80 10.40 -10.48
CA PHE A 154 -1.91 11.53 -9.58
C PHE A 154 -1.13 11.30 -8.29
N TYR A 155 -0.58 12.39 -7.75
CA TYR A 155 0.04 12.42 -6.44
C TYR A 155 -1.06 12.55 -5.37
N LYS A 156 -1.12 11.58 -4.45
CA LYS A 156 -2.10 11.54 -3.36
C LYS A 156 -1.54 12.11 -2.06
N GLY A 157 -0.22 12.03 -1.87
CA GLY A 157 0.44 12.50 -0.67
C GLY A 157 1.73 11.74 -0.37
N ASN A 158 2.22 11.89 0.85
CA ASN A 158 3.39 11.21 1.36
C ASN A 158 3.05 10.37 2.61
N GLY A 159 4.05 9.93 3.36
CA GLY A 159 3.87 9.14 4.59
C GLY A 159 2.89 9.75 5.60
N SER A 160 2.73 11.07 5.65
CA SER A 160 1.82 11.73 6.60
C SER A 160 0.34 11.48 6.32
N THR A 161 0.01 11.09 5.08
CA THR A 161 -1.37 10.78 4.64
C THR A 161 -1.79 9.35 4.94
N LEU A 162 -0.85 8.48 5.32
CA LEU A 162 -1.16 7.09 5.61
C LEU A 162 -1.81 6.94 6.98
N ARG A 163 -2.76 6.01 7.07
CA ARG A 163 -3.37 5.54 8.30
C ARG A 163 -3.33 4.02 8.32
N GLY A 164 -3.01 3.45 9.48
CA GLY A 164 -3.11 2.01 9.70
C GLY A 164 -4.57 1.57 9.82
N PRO A 165 -4.84 0.26 9.87
CA PRO A 165 -6.15 -0.28 10.23
C PRO A 165 -6.69 0.38 11.52
N GLY A 166 -7.97 0.75 11.53
CA GLY A 166 -8.61 1.42 12.66
C GLY A 166 -8.20 2.89 12.86
N GLY A 167 -7.32 3.44 12.02
CA GLY A 167 -6.88 4.82 12.10
C GLY A 167 -7.93 5.83 11.64
N HIS A 168 -7.92 7.02 12.23
CA HIS A 168 -8.84 8.10 11.87
C HIS A 168 -8.43 8.82 10.58
N LEU A 169 -9.41 9.06 9.71
CA LEU A 169 -9.26 9.89 8.51
C LEU A 169 -9.68 11.32 8.85
N ASP A 170 -8.77 12.27 8.63
CA ASP A 170 -9.03 13.68 8.89
C ASP A 170 -9.86 14.29 7.77
N LEU A 171 -11.08 14.74 8.11
CA LEU A 171 -11.96 15.46 7.20
C LEU A 171 -11.84 16.97 7.45
N PRO A 172 -11.32 17.78 6.51
CA PRO A 172 -11.32 19.23 6.68
C PRO A 172 -12.76 19.76 6.77
N ALA A 173 -12.97 20.84 7.52
CA ALA A 173 -14.31 21.43 7.74
C ALA A 173 -15.04 21.84 6.43
N TYR A 174 -14.30 22.09 5.36
CA TYR A 174 -14.81 22.42 4.02
C TYR A 174 -14.97 21.18 3.12
N GLY A 175 -14.72 19.97 3.62
CA GLY A 175 -14.66 18.74 2.84
C GLY A 175 -16.01 18.14 2.42
N LEU A 176 -17.16 18.75 2.76
CA LEU A 176 -18.49 18.19 2.56
C LEU A 176 -18.58 16.71 2.99
N ASP A 177 -18.73 15.77 2.06
CA ASP A 177 -18.79 14.33 2.31
C ASP A 177 -17.41 13.65 2.46
N GLY A 178 -16.33 14.40 2.28
CA GLY A 178 -14.94 13.92 2.30
C GLY A 178 -14.46 13.27 1.02
N GLY A 179 -15.32 13.26 -0.01
CA GLY A 179 -15.18 12.34 -1.13
C GLY A 179 -15.50 10.90 -0.72
N GLY A 180 -15.89 10.07 -1.70
CA GLY A 180 -16.18 8.67 -1.44
C GLY A 180 -14.92 7.87 -1.08
N GLU A 181 -15.04 6.93 -0.14
CA GLU A 181 -14.05 5.87 0.07
C GLU A 181 -13.96 5.02 -1.19
N THR A 182 -12.73 4.72 -1.65
CA THR A 182 -12.56 3.91 -2.84
C THR A 182 -11.64 2.74 -2.54
N GLY A 183 -12.21 1.55 -2.40
CA GLY A 183 -11.40 0.33 -2.27
C GLY A 183 -10.46 0.18 -3.46
N LYS A 184 -9.14 0.15 -3.21
CA LYS A 184 -8.08 -0.02 -4.21
C LYS A 184 -7.15 -1.17 -3.82
N LEU A 185 -6.67 -1.89 -4.83
CA LEU A 185 -5.48 -2.71 -4.70
C LEU A 185 -4.25 -1.81 -4.81
N VAL A 186 -3.41 -1.80 -3.79
CA VAL A 186 -2.20 -0.96 -3.73
C VAL A 186 -0.97 -1.83 -3.98
N GLY A 187 -0.15 -1.44 -4.95
CA GLY A 187 1.18 -2.01 -5.15
C GLY A 187 2.20 -1.32 -4.25
N CYS A 188 2.97 -2.11 -3.49
CA CYS A 188 3.97 -1.62 -2.56
C CYS A 188 5.38 -1.78 -3.15
N TYR A 189 6.13 -0.68 -3.25
CA TYR A 189 7.46 -0.67 -3.83
C TYR A 189 8.46 0.05 -2.93
N ILE A 190 9.71 -0.43 -2.90
CA ILE A 190 10.87 0.29 -2.35
C ILE A 190 11.87 0.49 -3.47
N VAL A 191 12.48 1.66 -3.54
CA VAL A 191 13.60 1.94 -4.45
C VAL A 191 14.88 1.46 -3.77
N ASP A 192 15.59 0.51 -4.38
CA ASP A 192 16.84 -0.01 -3.83
C ASP A 192 18.00 0.98 -3.98
N SER A 193 19.17 0.69 -3.39
CA SER A 193 20.32 1.61 -3.43
C SER A 193 20.86 1.91 -4.85
N PRO A 194 20.80 0.99 -5.83
CA PRO A 194 20.99 1.30 -7.25
C PRO A 194 19.92 2.19 -7.91
N GLY A 195 18.81 2.48 -7.25
CA GLY A 195 17.70 3.26 -7.81
C GLY A 195 16.65 2.42 -8.55
N VAL A 196 16.64 1.10 -8.37
CA VAL A 196 15.69 0.19 -9.02
C VAL A 196 14.46 -0.01 -8.12
N PRO A 197 13.24 0.27 -8.61
CA PRO A 197 12.02 -0.06 -7.88
C PRO A 197 11.86 -1.57 -7.72
N ARG A 198 11.73 -2.03 -6.48
CA ARG A 198 11.46 -3.42 -6.09
C ARG A 198 10.05 -3.50 -5.52
N ARG A 199 9.21 -4.34 -6.11
CA ARG A 199 7.88 -4.62 -5.55
C ARG A 199 8.02 -5.53 -4.33
N LEU A 200 7.55 -5.07 -3.19
CA LEU A 200 7.47 -5.88 -1.97
C LEU A 200 6.21 -6.75 -1.94
N GLY A 201 5.10 -6.22 -2.45
CA GLY A 201 3.83 -6.93 -2.41
C GLY A 201 2.64 -6.04 -2.74
N PHE A 202 1.49 -6.44 -2.24
CA PHE A 202 0.22 -5.74 -2.41
C PHE A 202 -0.54 -5.67 -1.09
N PHE A 203 -1.36 -4.65 -0.92
CA PHE A 203 -2.31 -4.54 0.18
C PHE A 203 -3.59 -3.86 -0.28
N ALA A 204 -4.66 -4.02 0.50
CA ALA A 204 -5.90 -3.29 0.28
C ALA A 204 -5.78 -1.88 0.89
N GLY A 205 -6.16 -0.86 0.14
CA GLY A 205 -6.30 0.52 0.61
C GLY A 205 -7.70 1.04 0.32
N VAL A 206 -8.06 2.12 0.98
CA VAL A 206 -9.32 2.86 0.79
C VAL A 206 -9.04 4.32 0.46
#